data_AF-A0A660E5A0-F1
#
_entry.id   AF-A0A660E5A0-F1
#
_cell.length_a   1.000
_cell.length_b   1.000
_cell.length_c   1.000
_cell.angle_alpha   90.00
_cell.angle_beta   90.00
_cell.angle_gamma   90.00
#
_symmetry.space_group_name_H-M   'P 1'
#
loop_
_entity.id
_entity.type
_entity.pdbx_description
1 polymer ?
#
loop_
_entity_poly.entity_id
_entity_poly.type
_entity_poly.pdbx_seq_one_letter_code
_entity_poly.pdbx_strand_id
1 'polypeptide(L)'
;MAKLPQLLTRHFKKSEKEATKLQTSVPRAATEAEIAADTTELAVQLSRLNVGQGDHVLVCLEQAEVAAVVEKAVWRLGAQLHRLPATTTAVELEAALQAEPMTAMLVRDDLLGTVKAERSTVTRLVPLKTTTSVTLIRDRALVGHLPQTTA
;
A
#
# COMPACT_ATOMS: atom_id res chain seq x y z
N MET A 1 -43.10 -13.71 21.61
CA MET A 1 -42.57 -13.29 20.30
C MET A 1 -42.98 -11.85 20.02
N ALA A 2 -42.04 -10.92 20.12
CA ALA A 2 -42.11 -9.57 19.56
C ALA A 2 -40.68 -8.99 19.48
N LYS A 3 -40.18 -8.96 18.23
CA LYS A 3 -39.27 -7.98 17.62
C LYS A 3 -37.93 -7.64 18.34
N LEU A 4 -36.88 -8.33 17.89
CA LEU A 4 -35.44 -8.04 18.01
C LEU A 4 -34.97 -6.56 17.88
N PRO A 5 -35.64 -5.61 17.19
CA PRO A 5 -35.13 -4.24 17.06
C PRO A 5 -35.18 -3.41 18.35
N GLN A 6 -35.95 -3.80 19.38
CA GLN A 6 -36.10 -2.98 20.61
C GLN A 6 -34.98 -3.20 21.64
N LEU A 7 -34.24 -4.31 21.55
CA LEU A 7 -33.13 -4.58 22.46
C LEU A 7 -31.83 -3.87 22.05
N LEU A 8 -31.68 -3.54 20.77
CA LEU A 8 -30.53 -2.76 20.26
C LEU A 8 -30.59 -1.28 20.68
N THR A 9 -31.78 -0.68 20.77
CA THR A 9 -31.91 0.75 21.11
C THR A 9 -31.56 1.06 22.57
N ARG A 10 -31.59 0.07 23.48
CA ARG A 10 -31.20 0.26 24.88
C ARG A 10 -29.69 0.24 25.10
N HIS A 11 -28.90 -0.37 24.21
CA HIS A 11 -27.44 -0.41 24.36
C HIS A 11 -26.76 0.92 23.98
N PHE A 12 -27.38 1.75 23.14
CA PHE A 12 -26.79 3.03 22.72
C PHE A 12 -27.00 4.18 23.71
N LYS A 13 -27.90 4.07 24.70
CA LYS A 13 -28.19 5.16 25.64
C LYS A 13 -27.42 5.13 26.97
N LYS A 14 -26.54 4.15 27.18
CA LYS A 14 -25.83 3.97 28.47
C LYS A 14 -24.30 4.09 28.39
N SER A 15 -23.76 4.56 27.27
CA SER A 15 -22.31 4.69 27.06
C SER A 15 -21.81 6.15 26.97
N GLU A 16 -22.61 7.13 27.40
CA GLU A 16 -22.24 8.56 27.35
C GLU A 16 -21.38 9.04 28.55
N LYS A 17 -20.93 8.15 29.44
CA LYS A 17 -20.22 8.58 30.68
C LYS A 17 -19.00 7.75 31.06
N GLU A 18 -18.22 7.29 30.09
CA GLU A 18 -16.81 6.97 30.34
C GLU A 18 -15.95 7.64 29.27
N ALA A 19 -15.43 8.82 29.62
CA ALA A 19 -14.42 9.53 28.87
C ALA A 19 -13.09 8.78 29.00
N THR A 20 -12.92 7.72 28.21
CA THR A 20 -11.59 7.20 27.91
C THR A 20 -11.07 8.00 26.72
N LYS A 21 -9.98 8.74 26.92
CA LYS A 21 -9.12 9.23 25.84
C LYS A 21 -8.63 8.02 25.04
N LEU A 22 -9.43 7.55 24.09
CA LEU A 22 -8.99 6.79 22.94
C LEU A 22 -9.09 7.78 21.79
N GLN A 23 -7.96 8.37 21.40
CA GLN A 23 -7.83 8.87 20.03
C GLN A 23 -7.85 7.64 19.12
N THR A 24 -9.02 7.03 18.97
CA THR A 24 -9.34 6.24 17.80
C THR A 24 -9.45 7.24 16.66
N SER A 25 -8.31 7.49 16.03
CA SER A 25 -8.28 7.92 14.63
C SER A 25 -9.00 6.82 13.85
N VAL A 26 -10.33 6.86 13.82
CA VAL A 26 -11.10 6.09 12.84
C VAL A 26 -10.61 6.64 11.50
N PRO A 27 -9.88 5.86 10.70
CA PRO A 27 -9.45 6.34 9.41
C PRO A 27 -10.71 6.73 8.65
N ARG A 28 -10.80 8.00 8.27
CA ARG A 28 -11.87 8.49 7.40
C ARG A 28 -11.82 7.61 6.16
N ALA A 29 -12.92 6.93 5.84
CA ALA A 29 -13.02 6.16 4.60
C ALA A 29 -12.68 7.12 3.43
N ALA A 30 -11.63 6.79 2.69
CA ALA A 30 -11.18 7.60 1.58
C ALA A 30 -12.28 7.69 0.51
N THR A 31 -12.48 8.89 -0.02
CA THR A 31 -13.42 9.09 -1.12
C THR A 31 -12.86 8.51 -2.42
N GLU A 32 -13.73 8.16 -3.36
CA GLU A 32 -13.30 7.66 -4.68
C GLU A 32 -12.40 8.67 -5.41
N ALA A 33 -12.66 9.97 -5.24
CA ALA A 33 -11.83 11.04 -5.80
C ALA A 33 -10.42 11.08 -5.17
N GLU A 34 -10.29 10.85 -3.86
CA GLU A 34 -8.99 10.75 -3.18
C GLU A 34 -8.23 9.50 -3.64
N ILE A 35 -8.91 8.35 -3.75
CA ILE A 35 -8.33 7.11 -4.27
C ILE A 35 -7.82 7.30 -5.72
N ALA A 36 -8.62 7.92 -6.58
CA ALA A 36 -8.24 8.16 -7.98
C ALA A 36 -7.04 9.12 -8.10
N ALA A 37 -7.00 10.16 -7.27
CA ALA A 37 -5.89 11.09 -7.21
C ALA A 37 -4.60 10.39 -6.75
N ASP A 38 -4.68 9.60 -5.68
CA ASP A 38 -3.55 8.85 -5.14
C ASP A 38 -3.04 7.77 -6.09
N THR A 39 -3.95 7.06 -6.78
CA THR A 39 -3.57 6.10 -7.83
C THR A 39 -2.81 6.80 -8.95
N THR A 40 -3.25 7.99 -9.35
CA THR A 40 -2.61 8.75 -10.43
C THR A 40 -1.24 9.26 -10.00
N GLU A 41 -1.14 9.83 -8.80
CA GLU A 41 0.14 10.30 -8.25
C GLU A 41 1.12 9.14 -8.13
N LEU A 42 0.71 8.01 -7.56
CA LEU A 42 1.57 6.85 -7.40
C LEU A 42 2.03 6.27 -8.74
N ALA A 43 1.16 6.22 -9.75
CA ALA A 43 1.53 5.78 -11.09
C ALA A 43 2.58 6.71 -11.72
N VAL A 44 2.43 8.04 -11.55
CA VAL A 44 3.43 9.02 -12.00
C VAL A 44 4.76 8.83 -11.27
N GLN A 45 4.72 8.57 -9.96
CA GLN A 45 5.93 8.35 -9.17
C GLN A 45 6.68 7.08 -9.57
N LEU A 46 5.94 5.98 -9.80
CA LEU A 46 6.49 4.72 -10.33
C LEU A 46 7.07 4.91 -11.73
N SER A 47 6.35 5.61 -12.63
CA SER A 47 6.83 5.93 -13.97
C SER A 47 8.12 6.75 -13.95
N ARG A 48 8.25 7.74 -13.05
CA ARG A 48 9.47 8.53 -12.86
C ARG A 48 10.66 7.71 -12.39
N LEU A 49 10.42 6.54 -11.78
CA LEU A 49 11.45 5.58 -11.40
C LEU A 49 11.70 4.52 -12.48
N ASN A 50 11.22 4.76 -13.71
CA ASN A 50 11.26 3.82 -14.82
C ASN A 50 10.67 2.47 -14.43
N VAL A 51 9.48 2.48 -13.82
CA VAL A 51 8.66 1.29 -13.62
C VAL A 51 7.52 1.34 -14.62
N GLY A 52 7.40 0.29 -15.42
CA GLY A 52 6.48 0.24 -16.54
C GLY A 52 6.12 -1.17 -16.95
N GLN A 53 5.94 -1.37 -18.25
CA GLN A 53 5.40 -2.61 -18.79
C GLN A 53 6.27 -3.82 -18.43
N GLY A 54 5.64 -4.85 -17.86
CA GLY A 54 6.30 -6.12 -17.55
C GLY A 54 7.23 -6.10 -16.34
N ASP A 55 7.41 -4.94 -15.68
CA ASP A 55 8.21 -4.83 -14.47
C ASP A 55 7.49 -5.45 -13.27
N HIS A 56 8.24 -6.12 -12.39
CA HIS A 56 7.68 -6.73 -11.19
C HIS A 56 7.69 -5.73 -10.03
N VAL A 57 6.52 -5.51 -9.43
CA VAL A 57 6.31 -4.63 -8.28
C VAL A 57 5.82 -5.43 -7.09
N LEU A 58 6.62 -5.48 -6.02
CA LEU A 58 6.26 -6.15 -4.79
C LEU A 58 5.53 -5.21 -3.83
N VAL A 59 4.45 -5.69 -3.22
CA VAL A 59 3.66 -4.94 -2.25
C VAL A 59 3.46 -5.77 -0.98
N CYS A 60 3.92 -5.23 0.14
CA CYS A 60 3.78 -5.80 1.48
C CYS A 60 3.38 -4.68 2.44
N LEU A 61 2.09 -4.37 2.51
CA LEU A 61 1.53 -3.27 3.32
C LEU A 61 0.39 -3.80 4.20
N GLU A 62 0.24 -3.27 5.41
CA GLU A 62 -0.85 -3.65 6.34
C GLU A 62 -2.20 -3.04 5.96
N GLN A 63 -2.16 -1.88 5.31
CA GLN A 63 -3.33 -1.06 5.05
C GLN A 63 -4.01 -1.49 3.74
N ALA A 64 -5.17 -2.15 3.86
CA ALA A 64 -5.93 -2.65 2.71
C ALA A 64 -6.35 -1.53 1.73
N GLU A 65 -6.68 -0.33 2.24
CA GLU A 65 -7.07 0.82 1.43
C GLU A 65 -5.94 1.28 0.49
N VAL A 66 -4.71 1.29 1.02
CA VAL A 66 -3.50 1.63 0.27
C VAL A 66 -3.17 0.52 -0.72
N ALA A 67 -3.36 -0.74 -0.34
CA ALA A 67 -3.09 -1.87 -1.21
C ALA A 67 -3.91 -1.81 -2.51
N ALA A 68 -5.16 -1.34 -2.45
CA ALA A 68 -6.01 -1.14 -3.63
C ALA A 68 -5.54 0.03 -4.51
N VAL A 69 -5.10 1.15 -3.91
CA VAL A 69 -4.53 2.28 -4.64
C VAL A 69 -3.28 1.85 -5.41
N VAL A 70 -2.39 1.10 -4.75
CA VAL A 70 -1.15 0.60 -5.32
C VAL A 70 -1.42 -0.40 -6.45
N GLU A 71 -2.32 -1.35 -6.24
CA GLU A 71 -2.70 -2.33 -7.25
C GLU A 71 -3.22 -1.67 -8.53
N LYS A 72 -4.13 -0.70 -8.40
CA LYS A 72 -4.62 0.08 -9.54
C LYS A 72 -3.49 0.86 -10.22
N ALA A 73 -2.55 1.43 -9.48
CA ALA A 73 -1.44 2.19 -10.04
C ALA A 73 -0.49 1.29 -10.84
N VAL A 74 -0.13 0.13 -10.29
CA VAL A 74 0.74 -0.88 -10.93
C VAL A 74 0.11 -1.40 -12.23
N TRP A 75 -1.19 -1.75 -12.20
CA TRP A 75 -1.90 -2.22 -13.40
C TRP A 75 -1.99 -1.16 -14.49
N ARG A 76 -2.19 0.12 -14.12
CA ARG A 76 -2.20 1.22 -15.11
C ARG A 76 -0.86 1.38 -15.84
N LEU A 77 0.24 0.97 -15.24
CA LEU A 77 1.56 1.01 -15.86
C LEU A 77 1.88 -0.23 -16.71
N GLY A 78 1.03 -1.26 -16.63
CA GLY A 78 1.28 -2.57 -17.26
C GLY A 78 2.33 -3.40 -16.52
N ALA A 79 2.61 -3.07 -15.25
CA ALA A 79 3.54 -3.80 -14.40
C ALA A 79 2.85 -5.01 -13.74
N GLN A 80 3.65 -6.02 -13.38
CA GLN A 80 3.18 -7.22 -12.67
C GLN A 80 3.21 -6.99 -11.16
N LEU A 81 2.08 -7.24 -10.50
CA LEU A 81 1.94 -7.08 -9.06
C LEU A 81 2.25 -8.38 -8.32
N HIS A 82 3.19 -8.34 -7.38
CA HIS A 82 3.49 -9.41 -6.44
C HIS A 82 3.07 -8.99 -5.03
N ARG A 83 1.96 -9.52 -4.52
CA ARG A 83 1.47 -9.17 -3.18
C ARG A 83 1.92 -10.20 -2.15
N LEU A 84 2.54 -9.72 -1.09
CA LEU A 84 2.83 -10.51 0.10
C LEU A 84 1.86 -10.15 1.24
N PRO A 85 1.52 -11.11 2.12
CA PRO A 85 0.72 -10.85 3.30
C PRO A 85 1.29 -9.75 4.21
N ALA A 86 0.41 -9.01 4.87
CA ALA A 86 0.81 -8.03 5.88
C ALA A 86 1.55 -8.65 7.08
N THR A 87 1.45 -9.96 7.29
CA THR A 87 2.15 -10.69 8.36
C THR A 87 3.53 -11.21 7.93
N THR A 88 3.95 -10.94 6.69
CA THR A 88 5.22 -11.43 6.15
C THR A 88 6.39 -10.93 6.98
N THR A 89 7.27 -11.87 7.34
CA THR A 89 8.49 -11.60 8.11
C THR A 89 9.63 -11.14 7.20
N ALA A 90 10.69 -10.58 7.79
CA ALA A 90 11.89 -10.20 7.05
C ALA A 90 12.50 -11.38 6.25
N VAL A 91 12.52 -12.58 6.85
CA VAL A 91 13.09 -13.79 6.23
C VAL A 91 12.26 -14.21 5.01
N GLU A 92 10.94 -14.17 5.11
CA GLU A 92 10.04 -14.51 3.99
C GLU A 92 10.12 -13.46 2.86
N LEU A 93 10.24 -12.18 3.22
CA LEU A 93 10.46 -11.12 2.23
C LEU A 93 11.78 -11.33 1.49
N GLU A 94 12.85 -11.66 2.21
CA GLU A 94 14.15 -11.92 1.61
C GLU A 94 14.09 -13.11 0.63
N ALA A 95 13.44 -14.20 1.04
CA ALA A 95 13.22 -15.35 0.17
C ALA A 95 12.45 -14.98 -1.11
N ALA A 96 11.41 -14.14 -1.00
CA ALA A 96 10.65 -13.65 -2.16
C ALA A 96 11.52 -12.80 -3.10
N LEU A 97 12.39 -11.95 -2.54
CA LEU A 97 13.31 -11.12 -3.31
C LEU A 97 14.50 -11.87 -3.91
N GLN A 98 14.80 -13.08 -3.42
CA GLN A 98 15.79 -13.99 -4.00
C GLN A 98 15.17 -14.87 -5.10
N ALA A 99 13.89 -15.22 -4.97
CA ALA A 99 13.18 -16.04 -5.94
C ALA A 99 13.00 -15.31 -7.28
N GLU A 100 12.65 -14.02 -7.24
CA GLU A 100 12.39 -13.23 -8.43
C GLU A 100 12.90 -11.79 -8.31
N PRO A 101 13.44 -11.21 -9.40
CA PRO A 101 13.90 -9.83 -9.40
C PRO A 101 12.73 -8.85 -9.33
N MET A 102 12.65 -8.08 -8.24
CA MET A 102 11.63 -7.06 -8.05
C MET A 102 12.14 -5.69 -8.46
N THR A 103 11.54 -5.10 -9.50
CA THR A 103 11.90 -3.79 -10.04
C THR A 103 11.59 -2.69 -9.02
N ALA A 104 10.41 -2.72 -8.43
CA ALA A 104 10.01 -1.82 -7.35
C ALA A 104 9.35 -2.56 -6.20
N MET A 105 9.41 -1.97 -5.01
CA MET A 105 8.93 -2.55 -3.77
C MET A 105 8.25 -1.47 -2.93
N LEU A 106 7.07 -1.79 -2.39
CA LEU A 106 6.35 -1.00 -1.40
C LEU A 106 6.16 -1.88 -0.18
N VAL A 107 6.98 -1.66 0.84
CA VAL A 107 6.99 -2.47 2.06
C VAL A 107 6.73 -1.61 3.28
N ARG A 108 6.33 -2.25 4.37
CA ARG A 108 6.23 -1.62 5.69
C ARG A 108 7.58 -1.09 6.17
N ASP A 109 7.55 -0.12 7.07
CA ASP A 109 8.74 0.57 7.55
C ASP A 109 9.72 -0.35 8.31
N ASP A 110 9.20 -1.39 9.00
CA ASP A 110 9.99 -2.41 9.70
C ASP A 110 10.84 -3.27 8.73
N LEU A 111 10.39 -3.44 7.49
CA LEU A 111 11.04 -4.28 6.48
C LEU A 111 11.99 -3.51 5.56
N LEU A 112 12.08 -2.18 5.68
CA LEU A 112 12.94 -1.35 4.84
C LEU A 112 14.42 -1.75 4.95
N GLY A 113 14.87 -2.15 6.14
CA GLY A 113 16.24 -2.60 6.36
C GLY A 113 16.58 -3.82 5.50
N THR A 114 15.69 -4.81 5.47
CA THR A 114 15.85 -6.05 4.69
C THR A 114 15.92 -5.77 3.19
N VAL A 115 15.10 -4.87 2.68
CA VAL A 115 15.13 -4.52 1.24
C VAL A 115 16.45 -3.83 0.87
N LYS A 116 16.97 -2.95 1.74
CA LYS A 116 18.15 -2.13 1.48
C LYS A 116 19.48 -2.83 1.71
N ALA A 117 19.53 -3.83 2.58
CA ALA A 117 20.78 -4.42 3.07
C ALA A 117 21.72 -4.92 1.96
N GLU A 118 21.18 -5.43 0.85
CA GLU A 118 21.96 -6.08 -0.20
C GLU A 118 21.69 -5.52 -1.61
N ARG A 119 20.94 -4.41 -1.71
CA ARG A 119 20.49 -3.88 -3.00
C ARG A 119 20.78 -2.40 -3.13
N SER A 120 21.27 -1.98 -4.30
CA SER A 120 21.42 -0.57 -4.63
C SER A 120 20.04 0.03 -4.89
N THR A 121 19.40 0.57 -3.86
CA THR A 121 18.01 1.03 -3.96
C THR A 121 17.89 2.55 -3.91
N VAL A 122 16.92 3.09 -4.65
CA VAL A 122 16.43 4.47 -4.48
C VAL A 122 15.15 4.41 -3.69
N THR A 123 15.07 5.17 -2.60
CA THR A 123 13.84 5.29 -1.82
C THR A 123 13.19 6.63 -2.07
N ARG A 124 11.87 6.65 -2.22
CA ARG A 124 11.07 7.86 -2.30
C ARG A 124 9.86 7.74 -1.40
N LEU A 125 9.69 8.71 -0.51
CA LEU A 125 8.47 8.83 0.28
C LEU A 125 7.39 9.49 -0.58
N VAL A 126 6.25 8.83 -0.72
CA VAL A 126 5.10 9.33 -1.47
C VAL A 126 3.99 9.66 -0.46
N PRO A 127 3.66 10.94 -0.24
CA PRO A 127 2.50 11.29 0.57
C PRO A 127 1.23 10.91 -0.19
N LEU A 128 0.31 10.22 0.47
CA LEU A 128 -1.00 9.87 -0.07
C LEU A 128 -2.07 10.66 0.68
N LYS A 129 -3.25 10.81 0.08
CA LYS A 129 -4.43 11.38 0.75
C LYS A 129 -5.18 10.32 1.55
N THR A 130 -5.10 9.06 1.15
CA THR A 130 -5.74 7.93 1.84
C THR A 130 -4.94 7.42 3.05
N THR A 131 -3.65 7.73 3.16
CA THR A 131 -2.78 7.35 4.29
C THR A 131 -1.66 8.37 4.48
N THR A 132 -0.99 8.36 5.64
CA THR A 132 0.06 9.32 5.99
C THR A 132 1.17 9.39 4.93
N SER A 133 1.68 8.24 4.45
CA SER A 133 2.67 8.15 3.39
C SER A 133 3.00 6.69 3.06
N VAL A 134 3.52 6.42 1.87
CA VAL A 134 4.09 5.12 1.51
C VAL A 134 5.52 5.27 1.04
N THR A 135 6.37 4.35 1.47
CA THR A 135 7.76 4.28 1.05
C THR A 135 7.89 3.45 -0.23
N LEU A 136 8.20 4.10 -1.34
CA LEU A 136 8.48 3.46 -2.61
C LEU A 136 9.98 3.20 -2.75
N ILE A 137 10.34 1.97 -3.08
CA ILE A 137 11.74 1.55 -3.23
C ILE A 137 11.93 1.03 -4.66
N ARG A 138 12.97 1.50 -5.34
CA ARG A 138 13.36 1.06 -6.69
C ARG A 138 14.73 0.42 -6.65
N ASP A 139 14.87 -0.77 -7.21
CA ASP A 139 16.17 -1.43 -7.35
C ASP A 139 16.95 -0.93 -8.58
N ARG A 140 18.06 -0.22 -8.38
CA ARG A 140 18.86 0.34 -9.47
C ARG A 140 19.60 -0.72 -10.29
N ALA A 141 19.76 -1.94 -9.77
CA ALA A 141 20.43 -3.01 -10.50
C ALA A 141 19.60 -3.50 -11.70
N LEU A 142 18.28 -3.27 -11.68
CA LEU A 142 17.37 -3.72 -12.72
C LEU A 142 17.06 -2.59 -13.71
N VAL A 143 17.23 -2.86 -15.00
CA VAL A 143 16.75 -1.99 -16.07
C VAL A 143 15.23 -2.06 -16.06
N GLY A 144 14.59 -0.95 -15.73
CA GLY A 144 13.12 -0.88 -15.74
C GLY A 144 12.60 -0.40 -17.09
N HIS A 145 11.30 -0.55 -17.29
CA HIS A 145 10.64 -0.28 -18.55
C HIS A 145 9.82 1.01 -18.49
N LEU A 146 9.55 1.57 -19.67
CA LEU A 146 8.63 2.70 -19.79
C LEU A 146 7.18 2.22 -19.59
N PRO A 147 6.29 3.07 -19.06
CA PRO A 147 4.87 2.73 -18.93
C PRO A 147 4.26 2.41 -20.29
N GLN A 148 3.26 1.53 -20.32
CA GLN A 148 2.40 1.42 -21.50
C GLN A 148 1.74 2.77 -21.77
N THR A 149 2.07 3.37 -22.91
CA THR A 149 1.39 4.58 -23.37
C THR A 149 0.10 4.13 -24.04
N THR A 150 -0.98 3.98 -23.26
CA THR A 150 -2.31 3.88 -23.86
C THR A 150 -2.69 5.28 -24.35
N ALA A 151 -2.57 5.48 -25.66
CA ALA A 151 -3.10 6.64 -26.39
C ALA A 151 -4.63 6.68 -26.35
#